data_AF-A0A8W8NQK2-F1
#
_entry.id   AF-A0A8W8NQK2-F1
#
_cell.length_a   1.000
_cell.length_b   1.000
_cell.length_c   1.000
_cell.angle_alpha   90.00
_cell.angle_beta   90.00
_cell.angle_gamma   90.00
#
_symmetry.space_group_name_H-M   'P 1'
#
loop_
_entity.id
_entity.type
_entity.pdbx_description
1 polymer ?
#
loop_
_entity_poly.entity_id
_entity_poly.type
_entity_poly.pdbx_seq_one_letter_code
_entity_poly.pdbx_strand_id
1 'polypeptide(L)' 'NKVEMTLVKLIGENSTLLRFGIALEFPDARVRIHEKLQENNDNLRKKRVGKD' A
#
# COMPACT_ATOMS: atom_id res chain seq x y z
N ASN A 1 -7.22 5.50 17.12
CA ASN A 1 -6.77 5.03 15.78
C ASN A 1 -7.14 5.96 14.61
N LYS A 2 -7.36 7.26 14.82
CA LYS A 2 -7.68 8.19 13.72
C LYS A 2 -6.51 8.37 12.74
N VAL A 3 -5.28 8.41 13.26
CA VAL A 3 -4.06 8.58 12.46
C VAL A 3 -3.82 7.40 11.52
N GLU A 4 -3.87 6.15 12.02
CA GLU A 4 -3.67 4.97 11.17
C GLU A 4 -4.73 4.83 10.08
N MET A 5 -5.99 5.16 10.37
CA MET A 5 -7.04 5.18 9.36
C MET A 5 -6.86 6.31 8.33
N THR A 6 -6.31 7.45 8.73
CA THR A 6 -5.89 8.50 7.79
C THR A 6 -4.73 8.02 6.91
N LEU A 7 -3.75 7.32 7.47
CA LEU A 7 -2.65 6.73 6.70
C LEU A 7 -3.15 5.75 5.65
N VAL A 8 -4.11 4.87 6.01
CA VAL A 8 -4.75 3.95 5.06
C VAL A 8 -5.37 4.70 3.88
N LYS A 9 -6.10 5.80 4.14
CA LYS A 9 -6.71 6.60 3.07
C LYS A 9 -5.65 7.22 2.14
N LEU A 10 -4.65 7.88 2.72
CA LEU A 10 -3.58 8.53 1.96
C LEU A 10 -2.74 7.53 1.16
N ILE A 11 -2.45 6.35 1.72
CA ILE A 11 -1.72 5.29 1.04
C ILE A 11 -2.60 4.63 -0.03
N GLY A 12 -3.90 4.49 0.19
CA GLY A 12 -4.85 3.94 -0.79
C GLY A 12 -4.87 4.73 -2.09
N GLU A 13 -4.71 6.05 -2.02
CA GLU A 13 -4.61 6.96 -3.17
C GLU A 13 -3.22 6.91 -3.85
N ASN A 14 -2.21 6.33 -3.20
CA ASN A 14 -0.85 6.26 -3.70
C ASN A 14 -0.59 4.96 -4.50
N SER A 15 -0.25 5.10 -5.78
CA SER A 15 0.00 3.98 -6.71
C SER A 15 1.49 3.64 -6.91
N THR A 16 2.41 4.29 -6.20
CA THR A 16 3.86 4.20 -6.45
C THR A 16 4.68 3.73 -5.26
N LEU A 17 4.14 3.81 -4.04
CA LEU A 17 4.81 3.42 -2.81
C LEU A 17 4.93 1.88 -2.77
N LEU A 18 6.14 1.38 -2.53
CA LEU A 18 6.42 -0.07 -2.56
C LEU A 18 6.72 -0.66 -1.18
N ARG A 19 7.11 0.18 -0.22
CA ARG A 19 7.51 -0.22 1.13
C ARG A 19 7.00 0.81 2.13
N PHE A 20 6.53 0.33 3.28
CA PHE A 20 6.07 1.17 4.38
C PHE A 20 6.68 0.63 5.69
N GLY A 21 7.62 1.39 6.26
CA GLY A 21 8.44 0.98 7.41
C GLY A 21 7.93 1.49 8.75
N ILE A 22 6.62 1.64 8.93
CA ILE A 22 6.01 2.09 10.18
C ILE A 22 5.16 0.96 10.74
N ALA A 23 5.40 0.60 12.01
CA ALA A 23 4.59 -0.36 12.72
C ALA A 23 3.20 0.24 13.02
N LEU A 24 2.15 -0.51 12.70
CA LEU A 24 0.76 -0.11 12.93
C LEU A 24 0.16 -1.05 13.97
N GLU A 25 -0.52 -0.49 14.94
CA GLU A 25 -1.15 -1.24 16.02
C GLU A 25 -2.48 -1.83 15.57
N PHE A 26 -3.21 -1.15 14.67
CA PHE A 26 -4.52 -1.60 14.21
C PHE A 26 -4.43 -2.68 13.11
N PRO A 27 -5.00 -3.88 13.32
CA PRO A 27 -4.91 -4.98 12.37
C PRO A 27 -5.43 -4.64 10.97
N ASP A 28 -6.58 -3.99 10.87
CA ASP A 28 -7.18 -3.61 9.58
C ASP A 28 -6.29 -2.62 8.80
N ALA A 29 -5.58 -1.73 9.51
CA ALA A 29 -4.63 -0.82 8.87
C ALA A 29 -3.46 -1.58 8.24
N ARG A 30 -2.92 -2.59 8.94
CA ARG A 30 -1.84 -3.45 8.44
C ARG A 30 -2.25 -4.18 7.17
N VAL A 31 -3.42 -4.82 7.19
CA VAL A 31 -3.93 -5.59 6.04
C VAL A 31 -4.09 -4.68 4.82
N ARG A 32 -4.82 -3.57 4.95
CA ARG A 32 -5.09 -2.66 3.82
C ARG A 32 -3.84 -2.02 3.25
N ILE A 33 -2.90 -1.61 4.10
CA ILE A 33 -1.62 -1.05 3.62
C ILE A 33 -0.80 -2.14 2.93
N HIS A 34 -0.78 -3.37 3.45
CA HIS A 34 -0.08 -4.48 2.80
C HIS A 34 -0.65 -4.80 1.42
N GLU A 35 -1.98 -4.90 1.30
CA GLU A 35 -2.68 -5.11 0.02
C GLU A 35 -2.33 -4.01 -0.98
N LYS A 36 -2.34 -2.74 -0.54
CA LYS A 36 -2.00 -1.62 -1.42
C LYS A 36 -0.56 -1.66 -1.92
N LEU A 37 0.39 -1.99 -1.04
CA LEU A 37 1.79 -2.15 -1.44
C LEU A 37 1.98 -3.33 -2.40
N GLN A 38 1.22 -4.42 -2.22
CA GLN A 38 1.23 -5.56 -3.13
C GLN A 38 0.72 -5.16 -4.51
N GLU A 39 -0.40 -4.45 -4.59
CA GLU A 39 -0.95 -3.90 -5.84
C GLU A 39 0.09 -3.04 -6.57
N ASN A 40 0.76 -2.14 -5.85
CA ASN A 40 1.79 -1.27 -6.43
C ASN A 40 3.00 -2.05 -6.96
N ASN A 41 3.43 -3.10 -6.25
CA ASN A 41 4.49 -3.99 -6.72
C ASN A 41 4.06 -4.77 -7.97
N ASP A 42 2.82 -5.24 -8.04
CA ASP A 42 2.28 -5.91 -9.21
C ASP A 42 2.16 -4.99 -10.42
N ASN A 43 1.74 -3.75 -10.22
CA ASN A 43 1.72 -2.73 -11.27
C ASN A 43 3.13 -2.45 -11.80
N LEU A 44 4.13 -2.37 -10.92
CA LEU A 44 5.52 -2.24 -11.34
C LEU A 44 6.01 -3.50 -12.09
N ARG A 45 5.58 -4.69 -11.67
CA ARG A 45 5.90 -5.95 -12.35
C ARG A 45 5.31 -5.97 -13.76
N LYS A 46 4.04 -5.58 -13.93
CA LYS A 46 3.36 -5.49 -15.25
C LYS A 46 4.14 -4.59 -16.23
N LYS A 47 4.55 -3.40 -15.77
CA LYS A 47 5.39 -2.47 -16.53
C LYS A 47 6.72 -3.10 -16.97
N ARG A 48 7.38 -3.86 -16.08
CA ARG A 48 8.65 -4.54 -16.41
C ARG A 48 8.49 -5.63 -17.46
N VAL A 49 7.34 -6.31 -17.51
CA VAL A 49 7.09 -7.41 -18.45
C VAL A 49 6.36 -6.96 -19.72
N GLY A 50 6.13 -5.66 -19.90
CA GLY A 50 5.43 -5.11 -21.07
C GLY A 50 3.96 -5.53 -21.16
N LYS A 51 3.31 -5.81 -20.02
CA LYS A 51 1.88 -6.18 -19.93
C LYS A 51 1.07 -5.02 -19.36
N ASP A 52 1.20 -3.85 -19.97
CA ASP A 52 0.39 -2.67 -19.64
C ASP A 52 -1.04 -2.82 -20.18
#